data_AF-A0A921KBG7-F1
#
_entry.id   AF-A0A921KBG7-F1
#
_cell.length_a   1.000
_cell.length_b   1.000
_cell.length_c   1.000
_cell.angle_alpha   90.00
_cell.angle_beta   90.00
_cell.angle_gamma   90.00
#
_symmetry.space_group_name_H-M   'P 1'
#
loop_
_entity.id
_entity.type
_entity.pdbx_description
1 polymer ?
#
loop_
_entity_poly.entity_id
_entity_poly.type
_entity_poly.pdbx_seq_one_letter_code
_entity_poly.pdbx_strand_id
1 'polypeptide(L)' 'MRAFKFVIPIMLLVGGFGWMKLSKDFQDVPELSRFFIIIGAMLVSGIISYFLFPKDEGEKS' A
#
# COMPACT_ATOMS: atom_id res chain seq x y z
N MET A 1 -6.86 4.18 16.77
CA MET A 1 -7.61 4.19 15.49
C MET A 1 -7.10 5.22 14.46
N ARG A 2 -6.21 6.16 14.83
CA ARG A 2 -5.67 7.16 13.88
C ARG A 2 -4.56 6.66 12.94
N ALA A 3 -3.80 5.62 13.29
CA ALA A 3 -2.78 5.05 12.40
C ALA A 3 -3.35 4.56 11.05
N PHE A 4 -4.58 4.04 11.04
CA PHE A 4 -5.28 3.66 9.81
C PHE A 4 -5.55 4.83 8.86
N LYS A 5 -5.56 6.07 9.37
CA LYS A 5 -5.70 7.30 8.56
C LYS A 5 -4.52 7.51 7.61
N PHE A 6 -3.34 6.98 7.94
CA PHE A 6 -2.15 7.05 7.08
C PHE A 6 -1.91 5.74 6.33
N VAL A 7 -2.14 4.60 6.99
CA VAL A 7 -1.94 3.26 6.39
C VAL A 7 -2.83 3.05 5.16
N ILE A 8 -4.13 3.34 5.25
CA ILE A 8 -5.07 3.07 4.14
C ILE A 8 -4.74 3.90 2.89
N PRO A 9 -4.53 5.24 2.97
CA PRO A 9 -4.11 6.01 1.81
C PRO A 9 -2.80 5.51 1.17
N ILE A 10 -1.82 5.13 2.00
CA ILE A 10 -0.54 4.62 1.48
C ILE A 10 -0.74 3.29 0.74
N MET A 11 -1.53 2.37 1.30
CA MET A 11 -1.85 1.10 0.63
C MET A 11 -2.55 1.34 -0.71
N LEU A 12 -3.51 2.27 -0.78
CA LEU A 12 -4.18 2.62 -2.03
C LEU A 12 -3.24 3.24 -3.06
N LEU A 13 -2.32 4.11 -2.63
CA LEU A 13 -1.29 4.67 -3.51
C LEU A 13 -0.40 3.58 -4.09
N VAL A 14 0.11 2.67 -3.24
CA VAL A 14 0.94 1.55 -3.70
C VAL A 14 0.17 0.63 -4.65
N GLY A 15 -1.11 0.36 -4.34
CA GLY A 15 -1.98 -0.42 -5.22
C GLY A 15 -2.15 0.23 -6.59
N GLY A 16 -2.47 1.52 -6.63
CA GLY A 16 -2.66 2.28 -7.87
C GLY A 16 -1.37 2.39 -8.70
N PHE A 17 -0.25 2.75 -8.08
CA PHE A 17 1.04 2.81 -8.76
C PHE A 17 1.53 1.43 -9.23
N GLY A 18 1.32 0.39 -8.41
CA GLY A 18 1.63 -0.99 -8.74
C GLY A 18 0.83 -1.44 -9.97
N TRP A 19 -0.48 -1.20 -9.98
CA TRP A 19 -1.35 -1.53 -11.10
C TRP A 19 -0.95 -0.80 -12.38
N MET A 20 -0.74 0.52 -12.30
CA MET A 20 -0.30 1.32 -13.46
C MET A 20 1.03 0.79 -14.02
N LYS A 21 2.01 0.53 -13.16
CA LYS A 21 3.34 0.06 -13.58
C LYS A 21 3.30 -1.34 -14.17
N LEU A 22 2.62 -2.28 -13.52
CA LEU A 22 2.53 -3.66 -14.00
C LEU A 22 1.68 -3.79 -15.27
N SER A 23 0.69 -2.93 -15.45
CA SER A 23 -0.14 -2.93 -16.65
C SER A 23 0.56 -2.29 -17.85
N LYS A 24 1.48 -1.35 -17.61
CA LYS A 24 2.20 -0.63 -18.65
C LYS A 24 3.52 -1.29 -19.03
N ASP A 25 4.33 -1.64 -18.03
CA ASP A 25 5.74 -2.02 -18.24
C ASP A 25 5.95 -3.54 -18.15
N PHE A 26 4.97 -4.31 -17.65
CA PHE A 26 5.09 -5.75 -17.40
C PHE A 26 3.90 -6.55 -17.98
N GLN A 27 3.57 -6.29 -19.25
CA GLN A 27 2.43 -6.93 -19.92
C GLN A 27 2.60 -8.44 -20.14
N ASP A 28 3.84 -8.92 -20.21
CA ASP A 28 4.16 -10.35 -20.39
C ASP A 28 3.85 -11.20 -19.15
N VAL A 29 3.67 -10.57 -17.99
CA VAL A 29 3.31 -11.26 -16.75
C VAL A 29 1.81 -11.56 -16.79
N PRO A 30 1.35 -12.78 -16.45
CA PRO A 30 -0.08 -13.06 -16.35
C PRO A 30 -0.81 -12.11 -15.40
N GLU A 31 -2.04 -11.72 -15.74
CA GLU A 31 -2.82 -10.75 -14.95
C GLU A 31 -3.03 -11.19 -13.49
N LEU A 32 -3.31 -12.49 -13.28
CA LEU A 32 -3.46 -13.05 -11.95
C LEU A 32 -2.19 -12.91 -11.10
N SER A 33 -1.01 -13.13 -11.70
CA SER A 33 0.27 -12.93 -11.03
C SER A 33 0.50 -11.45 -10.71
N ARG A 34 0.17 -10.55 -11.63
CA ARG A 34 0.24 -9.10 -11.41
C ARG A 34 -0.65 -8.67 -10.24
N PHE A 35 -1.86 -9.22 -10.15
CA PHE A 35 -2.78 -8.96 -9.05
C PHE A 35 -2.18 -9.39 -7.70
N PHE A 36 -1.63 -10.60 -7.59
CA PHE A 36 -0.99 -11.05 -6.35
C PHE A 36 0.24 -10.21 -5.95
N ILE A 37 1.05 -9.78 -6.93
CA ILE A 37 2.18 -8.87 -6.68
C ILE A 37 1.69 -7.56 -6.07
N ILE A 38 0.61 -6.99 -6.63
CA ILE A 38 0.04 -5.73 -6.16
C ILE A 38 -0.51 -5.88 -4.74
N ILE A 39 -1.26 -6.96 -4.46
CA ILE A 39 -1.77 -7.25 -3.12
C ILE A 39 -0.63 -7.41 -2.11
N GLY A 40 0.43 -8.14 -2.48
CA GLY A 40 1.63 -8.28 -1.66
C GLY A 40 2.29 -6.94 -1.37
N ALA A 41 2.47 -6.10 -2.39
CA ALA A 41 3.04 -4.76 -2.25
C ALA A 41 2.20 -3.85 -1.33
N MET A 42 0.87 -3.88 -1.49
CA MET A 42 -0.05 -3.13 -0.64
C MET A 42 0.07 -3.56 0.83
N LEU A 43 0.07 -4.86 1.10
CA LEU A 43 0.18 -5.40 2.47
C LEU A 43 1.51 -5.03 3.12
N VAL A 44 2.64 -5.23 2.41
CA VAL A 44 3.97 -4.87 2.90
C VAL A 44 4.06 -3.37 3.20
N SER A 45 3.54 -2.54 2.30
CA SER A 45 3.51 -1.09 2.53
C SER A 45 2.64 -0.71 3.73
N GLY A 46 1.53 -1.40 3.94
CA GLY A 46 0.66 -1.19 5.10
C GLY A 46 1.36 -1.55 6.41
N ILE A 47 2.11 -2.67 6.43
CA ILE A 47 2.93 -3.09 7.57
C ILE A 47 4.00 -2.03 7.87
N ILE A 48 4.77 -1.61 6.86
CA ILE A 48 5.80 -0.59 7.01
C ILE A 48 5.19 0.71 7.57
N SER A 49 4.09 1.16 7.00
CA SER A 49 3.41 2.40 7.43
C SER A 49 2.91 2.30 8.87
N TYR A 50 2.39 1.14 9.27
CA TYR A 50 1.90 0.93 10.62
C TYR A 50 3.02 1.00 11.67
N PHE A 51 4.23 0.52 11.35
CA PHE A 51 5.40 0.68 12.22
C PHE A 51 6.00 2.07 12.17
N LEU A 52 5.95 2.74 11.01
CA LEU A 52 6.54 4.07 10.80
C LEU A 52 5.74 5.19 11.48
N PHE A 53 4.41 5.11 11.46
CA PHE A 53 3.54 6.13 12.04
C PHE A 53 3.17 5.76 13.49
N PRO A 54 3.68 6.48 14.50
CA PRO A 54 3.29 6.24 15.89
C PRO A 54 1.78 6.42 16.07
N LYS A 55 1.18 5.57 16.91
CA LYS A 55 -0.26 5.64 17.25
C LYS A 55 -0.63 6.93 17.98
N ASP A 56 0.36 7.57 18.62
CA ASP A 56 0.24 8.74 19.47
C ASP A 56 1.10 9.90 18.94
N GLU A 57 0.56 10.65 17.99
CA GLU A 57 0.91 12.07 17.86
C GLU A 57 -0.37 12.88 18.09
N GLY A 58 -0.52 13.35 19.34
CA GLY A 58 -1.44 14.42 19.70
C GLY A 58 -2.73 14.00 20.41
N GLU A 59 -2.62 13.49 21.65
CA GLU A 59 -3.51 13.90 22.73
C GLU A 59 -3.00 15.24 23.29
N LYS A 60 -3.35 16.32 22.59
CA LYS A 60 -3.39 17.68 23.12
C LYS A 60 -4.64 18.33 22.54
N SER A 61 -5.78 18.03 23.15
CA SER A 61 -6.93 18.92 23.18
C SER A 61 -7.79 18.61 24.39
#